data_AF-A0A6P7XFF0-F1
#
_entry.id   AF-A0A6P7XFF0-F1
#
_cell.length_a   1.000
_cell.length_b   1.000
_cell.length_c   1.000
_cell.angle_alpha   90.00
_cell.angle_beta   90.00
_cell.angle_gamma   90.00
#
_symmetry.space_group_name_H-M   'P 1'
#
loop_
_entity.id
_entity.type
_entity.pdbx_description
1 polymer ?
#
loop_
_entity_poly.entity_id
_entity_poly.type
_entity_poly.pdbx_seq_one_letter_code
_entity_poly.pdbx_strand_id
1 'polypeptide(L)'
;MSEARSSTSGLRSGSTSGSEHDFQSQSPSSDDRKVRRREKNRVAAQRSRKKQTQKADKLHEEYENLEQENTSLRKEIGKLTEEVKHLSEVLRAHEQICPLLLCPMNLMAMPRGTDATAASCLP
;
A
#
# COMPACT_ATOMS: atom_id res chain seq x y z
N MET A 1 -4.36 -4.64 -19.78
CA MET A 1 -3.34 -3.58 -19.74
C MET A 1 -2.00 -4.22 -20.00
N SER A 2 -1.45 -3.97 -21.19
CA SER A 2 -0.24 -4.62 -21.70
C SER A 2 0.93 -3.65 -21.54
N GLU A 3 1.94 -4.00 -20.73
CA GLU A 3 3.17 -3.21 -20.65
C GLU A 3 4.30 -3.92 -21.40
N ALA A 4 4.67 -3.31 -22.53
CA ALA A 4 5.84 -3.66 -23.32
C ALA A 4 7.12 -3.34 -22.51
N ARG A 5 8.00 -4.34 -22.35
CA ARG A 5 9.31 -4.14 -21.71
C ARG A 5 10.30 -3.69 -22.77
N SER A 6 10.72 -2.43 -22.69
CA SER A 6 11.75 -1.83 -23.55
C SER A 6 13.06 -2.61 -23.50
N SER A 7 13.49 -3.08 -24.66
CA SER A 7 14.81 -3.62 -24.93
C SER A 7 15.85 -2.49 -24.97
N THR A 8 16.75 -2.43 -23.99
CA THR A 8 17.94 -1.58 -24.08
C THR A 8 19.14 -2.43 -24.50
N SER A 9 19.39 -2.45 -25.82
CA SER A 9 20.59 -3.03 -26.42
C SER A 9 21.79 -2.11 -26.15
N GLY A 10 22.45 -2.28 -25.01
CA GLY A 10 23.74 -1.64 -24.72
C GLY A 10 24.89 -2.43 -25.36
N LEU A 11 25.29 -2.05 -26.57
CA LEU A 11 26.52 -2.53 -27.21
C LEU A 11 27.73 -2.05 -26.39
N ARG A 12 28.46 -2.97 -25.76
CA ARG A 12 29.78 -2.70 -25.18
C ARG A 12 30.85 -3.10 -26.18
N SER A 13 31.32 -2.13 -26.96
CA SER A 13 32.59 -2.23 -27.68
C SER A 13 33.73 -2.22 -26.67
N GLY A 14 34.48 -3.31 -26.62
CA GLY A 14 35.68 -3.45 -25.79
C GLY A 14 36.85 -3.90 -26.64
N SER A 15 37.41 -2.99 -27.41
CA SER A 15 38.70 -3.16 -28.08
C SER A 15 39.79 -2.61 -27.17
N THR A 16 40.64 -3.48 -26.63
CA THR A 16 41.96 -3.05 -26.13
C THR A 16 42.99 -4.05 -26.62
N SER A 17 43.65 -3.65 -27.70
CA SER A 17 44.88 -4.20 -28.26
C SER A 17 46.00 -4.21 -27.23
N GLY A 18 46.81 -5.27 -27.25
CA GLY A 18 47.94 -5.47 -26.35
C GLY A 18 49.07 -4.47 -26.54
N SER A 19 49.76 -4.18 -25.44
CA SER A 19 51.11 -3.64 -25.42
C SER A 19 51.75 -4.15 -24.12
N GLU A 20 52.59 -5.16 -24.26
CA GLU A 20 53.39 -5.73 -23.18
C GLU A 20 54.54 -4.77 -22.89
N HIS A 21 54.54 -4.16 -21.71
CA HIS A 21 55.75 -3.56 -21.13
C HIS A 21 55.82 -3.96 -19.66
N ASP A 22 56.87 -4.70 -19.36
CA ASP A 22 57.24 -5.23 -18.06
C ASP A 22 57.54 -4.06 -17.08
N PHE A 23 56.75 -3.97 -16.02
CA PHE A 23 57.07 -3.23 -14.79
C PHE A 23 56.50 -4.04 -13.62
N GLN A 24 57.25 -5.07 -13.24
CA GLN A 24 56.99 -5.89 -12.08
C GLN A 24 57.38 -5.12 -10.81
N SER A 25 56.41 -4.47 -10.16
CA SER A 25 56.40 -4.18 -8.71
C SER A 25 55.02 -3.67 -8.29
N GLN A 26 54.32 -4.44 -7.44
CA GLN A 26 53.06 -4.11 -6.72
C GLN A 26 51.72 -4.12 -7.49
N SER A 27 51.65 -4.73 -8.67
CA SER A 27 50.38 -4.87 -9.42
C SER A 27 49.85 -6.32 -9.32
N PRO A 28 48.64 -6.57 -8.75
CA PRO A 28 48.06 -7.91 -8.75
C PRO A 28 47.94 -8.44 -10.18
N SER A 29 48.20 -9.74 -10.37
CA SER A 29 48.18 -10.39 -11.68
C SER A 29 46.82 -10.17 -12.36
N SER A 30 46.78 -10.28 -13.69
CA SER A 30 45.53 -10.13 -14.46
C SER A 30 44.41 -11.03 -13.91
N ASP A 31 44.75 -12.23 -13.44
CA ASP A 31 43.80 -13.18 -12.89
C ASP A 31 43.32 -12.80 -11.48
N ASP A 32 44.19 -12.28 -10.61
CA ASP A 32 43.78 -11.73 -9.31
C ASP A 32 42.80 -10.56 -9.47
N ARG A 33 43.02 -9.69 -10.47
CA ARG A 33 42.08 -8.60 -10.80
C ARG A 33 40.72 -9.13 -11.26
N LYS A 34 40.70 -10.18 -12.09
CA LYS A 34 39.45 -10.84 -12.52
C LYS A 34 38.71 -11.47 -11.34
N VAL A 35 39.41 -12.18 -10.46
CA VAL A 35 38.81 -12.80 -9.27
C VAL A 35 38.21 -11.73 -8.36
N ARG A 36 38.95 -10.66 -8.05
CA ARG A 36 38.43 -9.54 -7.24
C ARG A 36 37.21 -8.87 -7.88
N ARG A 37 37.17 -8.76 -9.22
CA ARG A 37 36.01 -8.20 -9.94
C ARG A 37 34.79 -9.11 -9.86
N ARG A 38 34.96 -10.43 -10.05
CA ARG A 38 33.88 -11.42 -9.91
C ARG A 38 33.32 -11.42 -8.49
N GLU A 39 34.19 -11.38 -7.50
CA GLU A 39 33.78 -11.36 -6.10
C GLU A 39 32.99 -10.09 -5.74
N LYS A 40 33.45 -8.92 -6.19
CA LYS A 40 32.69 -7.66 -6.04
C LYS A 40 31.32 -7.73 -6.73
N ASN A 41 31.25 -8.29 -7.94
CA ASN A 41 29.98 -8.44 -8.65
C ASN A 41 29.05 -9.44 -7.98
N ARG A 42 29.59 -10.55 -7.45
CA ARG A 42 28.84 -11.56 -6.68
C ARG A 42 28.17 -10.92 -5.47
N VAL A 43 28.92 -10.15 -4.69
CA VAL A 43 28.39 -9.41 -3.54
C VAL A 43 27.37 -8.35 -3.97
N ALA A 44 27.64 -7.61 -5.04
CA ALA A 44 26.70 -6.60 -5.55
C ALA A 44 25.38 -7.22 -6.03
N ALA A 45 25.43 -8.35 -6.74
CA ALA A 45 24.26 -9.10 -7.18
C ALA A 45 23.47 -9.65 -5.99
N GLN A 46 24.15 -10.21 -4.98
CA GLN A 46 23.51 -10.68 -3.76
C GLN A 46 22.80 -9.54 -3.02
N ARG A 47 23.46 -8.39 -2.86
CA ARG A 47 22.85 -7.18 -2.25
C ARG A 47 21.65 -6.67 -3.04
N SER A 48 21.74 -6.66 -4.37
CA SER A 48 20.62 -6.26 -5.24
C SER A 48 19.41 -7.17 -5.06
N ARG A 49 19.62 -8.49 -5.13
CA ARG A 49 18.55 -9.49 -4.89
C ARG A 49 17.95 -9.31 -3.50
N LYS A 50 18.78 -9.20 -2.46
CA LYS A 50 18.31 -8.99 -1.08
C LYS A 50 17.47 -7.71 -0.95
N LYS A 51 17.92 -6.60 -1.56
CA LYS A 51 17.17 -5.34 -1.55
C LYS A 51 15.82 -5.47 -2.25
N GLN A 52 15.75 -6.24 -3.34
CA GLN A 52 14.50 -6.49 -4.05
C GLN A 52 13.54 -7.35 -3.22
N THR A 53 14.03 -8.43 -2.60
CA THR A 53 13.24 -9.27 -1.69
C THR A 53 12.71 -8.45 -0.52
N GLN A 54 13.58 -7.71 0.18
CA GLN A 54 13.16 -6.85 1.29
C GLN A 54 12.11 -5.80 0.90
N LYS A 55 12.18 -5.27 -0.33
CA LYS A 55 11.16 -4.34 -0.83
C LYS A 55 9.81 -5.06 -1.00
N ALA A 56 9.82 -6.28 -1.55
CA ALA A 56 8.60 -7.06 -1.71
C ALA A 56 8.01 -7.44 -0.34
N ASP A 57 8.85 -7.90 0.59
CA ASP A 57 8.43 -8.27 1.95
C ASP A 57 7.79 -7.09 2.68
N LYS A 58 8.43 -5.90 2.62
CA LYS A 58 7.89 -4.69 3.24
C LYS A 58 6.54 -4.28 2.65
N LEU A 59 6.40 -4.35 1.32
CA LEU A 59 5.12 -4.03 0.67
C LEU A 59 4.03 -5.01 1.06
N HIS A 60 4.37 -6.30 1.19
CA HIS A 60 3.41 -7.31 1.64
C HIS A 60 2.99 -7.10 3.09
N GLU A 61 3.95 -6.85 4.00
CA GLU A 61 3.66 -6.52 5.40
C GLU A 61 2.74 -5.30 5.53
N GLU A 62 3.01 -4.23 4.77
CA GLU A 62 2.16 -3.03 4.76
C GLU A 62 0.76 -3.32 4.23
N TYR A 63 0.64 -4.13 3.17
CA TYR A 63 -0.65 -4.57 2.65
C TYR A 63 -1.46 -5.35 3.68
N GLU A 64 -0.87 -6.35 4.33
CA GLU A 64 -1.55 -7.17 5.34
C GLU A 64 -2.02 -6.33 6.53
N ASN A 65 -1.17 -5.39 6.99
CA ASN A 65 -1.54 -4.47 8.06
C ASN A 65 -2.74 -3.59 7.68
N LEU A 66 -2.74 -3.03 6.47
CA LEU A 66 -3.85 -2.23 5.96
C LEU A 66 -5.12 -3.07 5.77
N GLU A 67 -5.01 -4.32 5.32
CA GLU A 67 -6.15 -5.23 5.20
C GLU A 67 -6.75 -5.56 6.57
N GLN A 68 -5.90 -5.82 7.57
CA GLN A 68 -6.34 -6.05 8.95
C GLN A 68 -7.04 -4.81 9.53
N GLU A 69 -6.48 -3.62 9.35
CA GLU A 69 -7.10 -2.36 9.79
C GLU A 69 -8.44 -2.13 9.06
N ASN A 70 -8.48 -2.33 7.75
CA ASN A 70 -9.68 -2.16 6.95
C ASN A 70 -10.82 -3.11 7.42
N THR A 71 -10.49 -4.37 7.67
CA THR A 71 -11.48 -5.34 8.18
C THR A 71 -11.95 -4.97 9.59
N SER A 72 -11.07 -4.46 10.45
CA SER A 72 -11.45 -3.97 11.78
C SER A 72 -12.41 -2.78 11.68
N LEU A 73 -12.07 -1.77 10.88
CA LEU A 73 -12.91 -0.58 10.68
C LEU A 73 -14.27 -0.94 10.10
N ARG A 74 -14.33 -1.86 9.11
CA ARG A 74 -15.61 -2.33 8.56
C ARG A 74 -16.49 -3.01 9.60
N LYS A 75 -15.91 -3.80 10.50
CA LYS A 75 -16.65 -4.43 11.61
C LYS A 75 -17.19 -3.36 12.57
N GLU A 76 -16.40 -2.36 12.90
CA GLU A 76 -16.82 -1.26 13.78
C GLU A 76 -17.95 -0.44 13.15
N ILE A 77 -17.84 -0.11 11.85
CA ILE A 77 -18.92 0.53 11.09
C ILE A 77 -20.20 -0.30 11.16
N GLY A 78 -20.10 -1.62 10.94
CA GLY A 78 -21.24 -2.53 11.04
C GLY A 78 -21.91 -2.46 12.42
N LYS A 79 -21.12 -2.60 13.48
CA LYS A 79 -21.59 -2.53 14.87
C LYS A 79 -22.28 -1.19 15.19
N LEU A 80 -21.67 -0.08 14.81
CA LEU A 80 -22.23 1.25 15.06
C LEU A 80 -23.51 1.49 14.26
N THR A 81 -23.58 0.98 13.03
CA THR A 81 -24.78 1.07 12.19
C THR A 81 -25.94 0.29 12.81
N GLU A 82 -25.68 -0.91 13.33
CA GLU A 82 -26.66 -1.70 14.06
C GLU A 82 -27.14 -0.98 15.33
N GLU A 83 -26.23 -0.37 16.08
CA GLU A 83 -26.56 0.39 17.29
C GLU A 83 -27.45 1.61 16.97
N VAL A 84 -27.09 2.38 15.94
CA VAL A 84 -27.92 3.53 15.50
C VAL A 84 -29.30 3.07 15.08
N LYS A 85 -29.40 1.96 14.31
CA LYS A 85 -30.68 1.39 13.90
C LYS A 85 -31.51 0.96 15.13
N HIS A 86 -30.89 0.25 16.08
CA HIS A 86 -31.55 -0.22 17.29
C HIS A 86 -32.09 0.95 18.12
N LEU A 87 -31.27 1.95 18.42
CA LEU A 87 -31.68 3.12 19.18
C LEU A 87 -32.77 3.93 18.46
N SER A 88 -32.69 4.03 17.13
CA SER A 88 -33.72 4.69 16.32
C SER A 88 -35.05 3.94 16.38
N GLU A 89 -35.03 2.61 16.35
CA GLU A 89 -36.22 1.78 16.50
C GLU A 89 -36.85 1.91 17.89
N VAL A 90 -36.03 1.87 18.95
CA VAL A 90 -36.46 2.08 20.34
C VAL A 90 -37.09 3.46 20.50
N LEU A 91 -36.44 4.51 19.97
CA LEU A 91 -36.96 5.86 20.04
C LEU A 91 -38.29 5.99 19.28
N ARG A 92 -38.37 5.47 18.06
CA ARG A 92 -39.61 5.48 17.26
C ARG A 92 -40.75 4.76 17.97
N ALA A 93 -40.47 3.63 18.62
CA ALA A 93 -41.47 2.91 19.41
C ALA A 93 -41.96 3.74 20.61
N HIS A 94 -41.05 4.42 21.31
CA HIS A 94 -41.40 5.34 22.39
C HIS A 94 -42.21 6.55 21.90
N GLU A 95 -41.86 7.13 20.75
CA GLU A 95 -42.57 8.28 20.19
C GLU A 95 -44.08 8.02 20.02
N GLN A 96 -44.48 6.78 19.69
CA GLN A 96 -45.89 6.40 19.53
C GLN A 96 -46.69 6.40 20.84
N ILE A 97 -46.02 6.31 21.99
CA ILE A 97 -46.66 6.24 23.31
C ILE A 97 -46.31 7.44 24.20
N CYS A 98 -45.47 8.36 23.71
CA CYS A 98 -44.94 9.47 24.48
C CYS A 98 -46.03 10.53 24.72
N PRO A 99 -46.50 10.72 25.97
CA PRO A 99 -47.54 11.70 26.26
C PRO A 99 -47.11 13.14 25.92
N LEU A 100 -45.80 13.42 25.92
CA LEU A 100 -45.24 14.73 25.59
C LEU A 100 -45.31 15.06 24.09
N LEU A 101 -45.33 14.04 23.22
CA LEU A 101 -45.46 14.19 21.76
C LEU A 101 -46.91 14.03 21.27
N LEU A 102 -47.74 13.30 22.02
CA LEU A 102 -49.16 13.09 21.74
C LEU A 102 -50.05 14.23 22.25
N CYS A 103 -49.51 15.17 23.05
CA CYS A 103 -50.26 16.30 23.58
C CYS A 103 -50.10 17.54 22.66
N PRO A 104 -51.17 18.21 22.21
CA PRO A 104 -51.12 19.29 21.20
C PRO A 104 -50.34 20.54 21.60
N MET A 105 -49.82 20.62 22.83
CA MET A 105 -49.26 21.84 23.41
C MET A 105 -47.73 21.89 23.44
N ASN A 106 -47.02 20.96 22.79
CA ASN A 106 -45.55 21.06 22.67
C ASN A 106 -45.12 21.35 21.22
N LEU A 107 -44.90 22.63 20.96
CA LEU A 107 -44.14 23.15 19.83
C LEU A 107 -42.72 22.57 19.86
N MET A 108 -42.36 21.75 18.87
CA MET A 108 -41.13 21.83 18.07
C MET A 108 -41.18 20.68 17.04
N ALA A 109 -42.07 20.79 16.05
CA ALA A 109 -41.91 20.02 14.82
C ALA A 109 -40.74 20.61 14.03
N MET A 110 -39.51 20.30 14.45
CA MET A 110 -38.37 20.44 13.56
C MET A 110 -38.55 19.40 12.46
N PRO A 111 -38.47 19.79 11.17
CA PRO A 111 -38.42 18.82 10.10
C PRO A 111 -37.20 17.93 10.36
N ARG A 112 -37.41 16.67 10.72
CA ARG A 112 -36.33 15.69 10.67
C ARG A 112 -35.88 15.65 9.22
N GLY A 113 -34.67 16.13 8.97
CA GLY A 113 -34.07 16.17 7.66
C GLY A 113 -34.26 14.83 6.98
N THR A 114 -34.95 14.85 5.85
CA THR A 114 -35.03 13.71 4.96
C THR A 114 -33.60 13.39 4.51
N ASP A 115 -33.10 12.21 4.85
CA ASP A 115 -31.89 11.63 4.28
C ASP A 115 -32.11 11.42 2.78
N ALA A 116 -31.85 12.47 1.99
CA ALA A 116 -31.94 12.44 0.54
C ALA A 116 -30.85 13.30 -0.11
N THR A 117 -29.64 13.32 0.46
CA THR A 117 -28.45 13.94 -0.17
C THR A 117 -27.16 13.29 0.32
N ALA A 118 -26.98 12.00 0.03
CA ALA A 118 -25.65 11.37 0.02
C ALA A 118 -25.57 10.23 -1.02
N ALA A 119 -26.10 10.47 -2.21
CA ALA A 119 -25.69 9.77 -3.42
C ALA A 119 -25.03 10.79 -4.35
N SER A 120 -23.99 11.47 -3.84
CA SER A 120 -23.09 12.24 -4.69
C SER A 120 -22.31 11.24 -5.53
N CYS A 121 -22.57 11.30 -6.83
CA CYS A 121 -21.67 10.97 -7.91
C CYS A 121 -20.21 10.83 -7.46
N LEU A 122 -19.61 9.67 -7.73
CA LEU A 122 -18.20 9.60 -8.10
C LEU A 122 -18.04 8.57 -9.25
N PRO A 123 -17.12 8.86 -10.19
CA PRO A 123 -16.97 8.19 -11.48
C PRO A 123 -16.42 6.76 -11.39
#